data_AF-A0AAQ3L4D0-F1
#
_entry.id   AF-A0AAQ3L4D0-F1
#
_cell.length_a   1.000
_cell.length_b   1.000
_cell.length_c   1.000
_cell.angle_alpha   90.00
_cell.angle_beta   90.00
_cell.angle_gamma   90.00
#
_symmetry.space_group_name_H-M   'P 1'
#
loop_
_entity.id
_entity.type
_entity.pdbx_description
1 polymer ?
#
loop_
_entity_poly.entity_id
_entity_poly.type
_entity_poly.pdbx_seq_one_letter_code
_entity_poly.pdbx_strand_id
1 'polypeptide(L)'
;MKQVGLMESITTKSHFLIQEHDEGALKFLKDIRCCRIGNPSKGFKLEFFFDPNPYFKNSVLTKTYHMSNSDDDPVLEKAVGTQIEWYPGKCLTQKVIKKKPKKDQRRQLIIKTENCESFFNFFSPPQLPEVDDEDDDDDDDDNIDGFAVRNGMHSCY
;
A
#
# COMPACT_ATOMS: atom_id res chain seq x y z
N MET A 1 18.04 2.70 -15.65
CA MET A 1 16.73 3.18 -16.15
C MET A 1 15.54 2.74 -15.28
N LYS A 2 15.66 1.75 -14.38
CA LYS A 2 14.53 1.28 -13.53
C LYS A 2 14.40 2.00 -12.17
N GLN A 3 15.50 2.49 -11.61
CA GLN A 3 15.51 3.21 -10.33
C GLN A 3 14.76 4.56 -10.39
N VAL A 4 14.81 5.23 -11.55
CA VAL A 4 13.96 6.39 -11.83
C VAL A 4 12.49 6.00 -11.94
N GLY A 5 12.15 4.80 -12.43
CA GLY A 5 10.77 4.32 -12.59
C GLY A 5 10.06 3.93 -11.29
N LEU A 6 10.78 3.51 -10.24
CA LEU A 6 10.19 3.28 -8.91
C LEU A 6 10.04 4.61 -8.15
N MET A 7 11.02 5.51 -8.25
CA MET A 7 10.87 6.87 -7.73
C MET A 7 9.78 7.62 -8.49
N GLU A 8 9.68 7.49 -9.81
CA GLU A 8 8.59 8.01 -10.63
C GLU A 8 7.28 7.28 -10.36
N SER A 9 7.22 5.97 -10.08
CA SER A 9 5.95 5.32 -9.73
C SER A 9 5.45 5.74 -8.35
N ILE A 10 6.38 5.94 -7.40
CA ILE A 10 6.07 6.54 -6.11
C ILE A 10 5.61 7.98 -6.35
N THR A 11 6.37 8.82 -7.05
CA THR A 11 6.07 10.24 -7.29
C THR A 11 4.86 10.47 -8.21
N THR A 12 4.56 9.59 -9.17
CA THR A 12 3.50 9.76 -10.18
C THR A 12 2.15 9.21 -9.72
N LYS A 13 2.12 8.28 -8.75
CA LYS A 13 0.89 7.91 -8.02
C LYS A 13 0.75 8.59 -6.66
N SER A 14 1.70 9.46 -6.28
CA SER A 14 1.63 10.27 -5.08
C SER A 14 0.63 11.42 -5.25
N HIS A 15 -0.63 11.16 -4.92
CA HIS A 15 -1.58 12.16 -4.42
C HIS A 15 -1.15 12.75 -3.04
N PHE A 16 0.16 12.82 -2.72
CA PHE A 16 0.68 13.39 -1.47
C PHE A 16 0.91 14.90 -1.60
N LEU A 17 -0.01 15.60 -2.24
CA LEU A 17 -0.03 17.04 -2.16
C LEU A 17 -0.38 17.40 -0.72
N ILE A 18 0.57 18.02 -0.02
CA ILE A 18 0.30 18.69 1.25
C ILE A 18 -0.82 19.68 0.98
N GLN A 19 -1.95 19.48 1.66
CA GLN A 19 -3.09 20.37 1.53
C GLN A 19 -2.94 21.51 2.53
N GLU A 20 -3.61 22.64 2.27
CA GLU A 20 -3.59 23.81 3.17
C GLU A 20 -3.99 23.43 4.62
N HIS A 21 -4.92 22.49 4.79
CA HIS A 21 -5.35 22.02 6.10
C HIS A 21 -4.34 21.12 6.83
N ASP A 22 -3.36 20.56 6.11
CA ASP A 22 -2.27 19.76 6.68
C ASP A 22 -1.18 20.63 7.31
N GLU A 23 -0.96 21.84 6.78
CA GLU A 23 0.12 22.74 7.20
C GLU A 23 0.11 23.00 8.71
N GLY A 24 -1.08 23.13 9.30
CA GLY A 24 -1.22 23.40 10.72
C GLY A 24 -0.60 22.30 11.61
N ALA A 25 -0.73 21.03 11.22
CA ALA A 25 -0.10 19.92 11.91
C ALA A 25 1.38 19.79 11.54
N LEU A 26 1.74 20.02 10.27
CA LEU A 26 3.12 19.94 9.79
C LEU A 26 4.04 20.99 10.41
N LYS A 27 3.51 22.11 10.92
CA LYS A 27 4.29 23.09 11.70
C LYS A 27 4.93 22.51 12.97
N PHE A 28 4.40 21.40 13.47
CA PHE A 28 4.94 20.70 14.64
C PHE A 28 5.95 19.62 14.26
N LEU A 29 6.18 19.38 12.97
CA LEU A 29 7.19 18.43 12.50
C LEU A 29 8.59 18.98 12.79
N LYS A 30 9.34 18.27 13.63
CA LYS A 30 10.68 18.63 14.09
C LYS A 30 11.79 18.02 13.27
N ASP A 31 11.64 16.75 12.91
CA ASP A 31 12.70 15.97 12.29
C ASP A 31 12.10 14.86 11.41
N ILE A 32 12.85 14.44 10.40
CA ILE A 32 12.54 13.26 9.59
C ILE A 32 13.81 12.43 9.50
N ARG A 33 13.73 11.18 9.95
CA ARG A 33 14.84 10.23 9.87
C ARG A 33 14.52 9.10 8.91
N CYS A 34 15.56 8.58 8.27
CA CYS A 34 15.49 7.39 7.45
C CYS A 34 16.46 6.35 7.98
N CYS A 35 15.95 5.16 8.29
CA CYS A 35 16.69 4.06 8.86
C CYS A 35 16.55 2.83 7.95
N ARG A 36 17.65 2.14 7.65
CA ARG A 36 17.59 0.82 6.97
C ARG A 36 17.08 -0.24 7.95
N ILE A 37 16.36 -1.24 7.45
CA ILE A 37 15.78 -2.32 8.26
C ILE A 37 16.44 -3.65 7.88
N GLY A 38 16.86 -4.43 8.87
CA GLY A 38 17.42 -5.77 8.68
C GLY A 38 18.88 -5.81 8.21
N ASN A 39 19.45 -7.02 8.18
CA ASN A 39 20.77 -7.30 7.60
C ASN A 39 20.76 -8.68 6.90
N PRO A 40 21.00 -8.78 5.57
CA PRO A 40 21.13 -7.67 4.60
C PRO A 40 19.86 -6.80 4.56
N SER A 41 19.97 -5.57 4.06
CA SER A 41 18.91 -4.55 4.12
C SER A 41 17.62 -5.01 3.45
N LYS A 42 16.58 -5.31 4.25
CA LYS A 42 15.25 -5.76 3.80
C LYS A 42 14.25 -4.62 3.58
N GLY A 43 14.73 -3.37 3.57
CA GLY A 43 13.88 -2.19 3.42
C GLY A 43 14.37 -0.98 4.20
N PHE A 44 13.49 0.02 4.32
CA PHE A 44 13.76 1.26 5.05
C PHE A 44 12.53 1.79 5.78
N LYS A 45 12.75 2.53 6.86
CA LYS A 45 11.74 3.18 7.69
C LYS A 45 11.98 4.68 7.71
N LEU A 46 10.95 5.44 7.40
CA LEU A 46 10.88 6.88 7.62
C LEU A 46 10.22 7.14 8.98
N GLU A 47 10.80 8.03 9.77
CA GLU A 47 10.31 8.42 11.10
C GLU A 47 10.15 9.93 11.14
N PHE A 48 8.92 10.40 11.31
CA PHE A 48 8.54 11.80 11.36
C PHE A 48 8.28 12.18 12.82
N PHE A 49 9.14 13.01 13.38
CA PHE A 49 9.09 13.40 14.79
C PHE A 49 8.30 14.69 14.93
N PHE A 50 7.26 14.68 15.76
CA PHE A 50 6.40 15.83 16.03
C PHE A 50 6.52 16.27 17.49
N ASP A 51 6.55 17.59 17.70
CA ASP A 51 6.27 18.17 19.01
C ASP A 51 4.82 17.91 19.44
N PRO A 52 4.49 18.05 20.74
CA PRO A 52 3.10 18.06 21.20
C PRO A 52 2.27 19.07 20.40
N ASN A 53 1.17 18.59 19.80
CA ASN A 53 0.38 19.36 18.84
C ASN A 53 -1.12 19.15 19.08
N PRO A 54 -2.01 20.03 18.56
CA PRO A 54 -3.44 19.95 18.83
C PRO A 54 -4.20 18.99 17.90
N TYR A 55 -3.53 18.19 17.08
CA TYR A 55 -4.15 17.34 16.05
C TYR A 55 -4.19 15.87 16.43
N PHE A 56 -3.07 15.33 16.92
CA PHE A 56 -2.94 13.93 17.29
C PHE A 56 -1.98 13.72 18.46
N LYS A 57 -2.06 12.56 19.10
CA LYS A 57 -1.25 12.23 20.29
C LYS A 57 0.17 11.73 19.97
N ASN A 58 0.38 11.14 18.79
CA ASN A 58 1.65 10.53 18.42
C ASN A 58 2.78 11.56 18.41
N SER A 59 3.90 11.24 19.05
CA SER A 59 5.15 12.02 18.92
C SER A 59 5.98 11.60 17.72
N VAL A 60 5.76 10.39 17.20
CA VAL A 60 6.45 9.87 16.01
C VAL A 60 5.43 9.17 15.11
N LEU A 61 5.41 9.54 13.83
CA LEU A 61 4.70 8.81 12.79
C LEU A 61 5.71 8.10 11.90
N THR A 62 5.54 6.80 11.67
CA THR A 62 6.48 6.01 10.87
C THR A 62 5.84 5.52 9.59
N LYS A 63 6.66 5.42 8.53
CA LYS A 63 6.34 4.71 7.30
C LYS A 63 7.47 3.74 6.96
N THR A 64 7.16 2.47 6.99
CA THR A 64 8.07 1.36 6.71
C THR A 64 7.81 0.80 5.33
N TYR A 65 8.86 0.62 4.55
CA TYR A 65 8.85 -0.04 3.25
C TYR A 65 9.72 -1.30 3.35
N HIS A 66 9.12 -2.46 3.11
CA HIS A 66 9.78 -3.75 3.01
C HIS A 66 10.10 -4.03 1.54
N MET A 67 11.34 -4.37 1.25
CA MET A 67 11.83 -4.65 -0.10
C MET A 67 12.22 -6.12 -0.22
N SER A 68 11.99 -6.71 -1.39
CA SER A 68 12.47 -8.04 -1.73
C SER A 68 14.00 -8.08 -1.78
N ASN A 69 14.56 -9.24 -1.42
CA ASN A 69 16.00 -9.51 -1.48
C ASN A 69 16.41 -10.18 -2.80
N SER A 70 15.75 -9.85 -3.92
CA SER A 70 16.15 -10.33 -5.25
C SER A 70 17.43 -9.62 -5.70
N ASP A 71 18.46 -10.39 -6.06
CA ASP A 71 19.79 -9.86 -6.44
C ASP A 71 19.74 -8.97 -7.72
N ASP A 72 18.74 -9.16 -8.58
CA ASP A 72 18.64 -8.46 -9.87
C ASP A 72 17.86 -7.12 -9.81
N ASP A 73 16.80 -7.03 -9.00
CA ASP A 73 15.97 -5.82 -8.90
C ASP A 73 15.14 -5.86 -7.57
N PRO A 74 15.42 -4.99 -6.58
CA PRO A 74 14.62 -4.94 -5.35
C PRO A 74 13.23 -4.33 -5.62
N VAL A 75 12.18 -5.05 -5.24
CA VAL A 75 10.76 -4.67 -5.43
C VAL A 75 10.12 -4.34 -4.08
N LEU A 76 9.22 -3.37 -4.05
CA LEU A 76 8.43 -3.05 -2.87
C LEU A 76 7.42 -4.16 -2.59
N GLU A 77 7.64 -4.93 -1.54
CA GLU A 77 6.75 -6.01 -1.11
C GLU A 77 5.61 -5.49 -0.23
N LYS A 78 5.92 -4.60 0.72
CA LYS A 78 4.94 -4.15 1.71
C LYS A 78 5.24 -2.75 2.20
N ALA A 79 4.18 -1.96 2.38
CA ALA A 79 4.25 -0.69 3.08
C ALA A 79 3.39 -0.74 4.35
N VAL A 80 3.96 -0.30 5.48
CA VAL A 80 3.26 -0.21 6.77
C VAL A 80 3.42 1.19 7.30
N GLY A 81 2.32 1.85 7.67
CA GLY A 81 2.37 3.15 8.31
C GLY A 81 1.76 3.15 9.71
N THR A 82 2.07 4.17 10.48
CA THR A 82 1.53 4.37 11.83
C THR A 82 0.06 4.79 11.77
N GLN A 83 -0.78 4.14 12.58
CA GLN A 83 -2.14 4.62 12.82
C GLN A 83 -2.09 5.92 13.64
N ILE A 84 -2.63 7.00 13.07
CA ILE A 84 -2.64 8.30 13.72
C ILE A 84 -3.77 8.37 14.75
N GLU A 85 -3.43 8.70 15.99
CA GLU A 85 -4.35 8.89 17.11
C GLU A 85 -4.87 10.34 17.14
N TRP A 86 -5.77 10.64 16.21
CA TRP A 86 -6.40 11.96 16.10
C TRP A 86 -7.19 12.34 17.37
N TYR A 87 -7.09 13.61 17.76
CA TYR A 87 -8.02 14.19 18.72
C TYR A 87 -9.43 14.34 18.11
N PRO A 88 -10.48 14.40 18.96
CA PRO A 88 -11.86 14.55 18.47
C PRO A 88 -12.03 15.75 17.53
N GLY A 89 -12.54 15.50 16.32
CA GLY A 89 -12.78 16.55 15.32
C GLY A 89 -11.53 17.14 14.68
N LYS A 90 -10.35 16.51 14.86
CA LYS A 90 -9.07 16.96 14.31
C LYS A 90 -8.50 16.04 13.23
N CYS A 91 -9.24 15.00 12.84
CA CYS A 91 -8.86 14.11 11.76
C CYS A 91 -8.73 14.89 10.45
N LEU A 92 -7.52 14.94 9.89
CA LEU A 92 -7.24 15.67 8.64
C LEU A 92 -7.49 14.82 7.39
N THR A 93 -7.62 13.50 7.56
CA THR A 93 -7.90 12.57 6.45
C THR A 93 -9.39 12.40 6.16
N GLN A 94 -10.26 13.08 6.92
CA GLN A 94 -11.70 12.91 6.86
C GLN A 94 -12.44 14.25 7.01
N LYS A 95 -13.49 14.46 6.21
CA LYS A 95 -14.40 15.61 6.29
C LYS A 95 -15.79 15.19 6.76
N VAL A 96 -16.35 15.97 7.68
CA VAL A 96 -17.70 15.76 8.20
C VAL A 96 -18.71 16.53 7.36
N ILE A 97 -19.55 15.81 6.62
CA ILE A 97 -20.62 16.37 5.80
C ILE A 97 -21.94 16.26 6.57
N LYS A 98 -22.52 17.41 6.92
CA LYS A 98 -23.85 17.50 7.51
C LYS A 98 -24.88 17.65 6.39
N LYS A 99 -25.66 16.59 6.11
CA LYS A 99 -26.76 16.68 5.13
C LYS A 99 -28.06 17.10 5.84
N LYS A 100 -28.72 18.13 5.31
CA LYS A 100 -30.07 18.52 5.76
C LYS A 100 -31.06 17.40 5.36
N PRO A 101 -31.97 16.98 6.26
CA PRO A 101 -32.95 15.95 5.94
C PRO A 101 -33.95 16.43 4.88
N LYS A 102 -34.44 15.52 4.04
CA LYS A 102 -35.57 15.78 3.13
C LYS A 102 -36.86 16.01 3.94
N LYS A 103 -37.78 16.79 3.37
CA LYS A 103 -38.87 17.54 4.03
C LYS A 103 -39.96 16.74 4.76
N ASP A 104 -39.78 15.46 5.09
CA ASP A 104 -40.88 14.64 5.64
C ASP A 104 -40.49 13.56 6.67
N GLN A 105 -39.33 13.68 7.33
CA GLN A 105 -38.99 12.80 8.45
C GLN A 105 -38.44 13.57 9.65
N ARG A 106 -38.88 13.15 10.84
CA ARG A 106 -38.56 13.74 12.15
C ARG A 106 -37.03 13.75 12.37
N ARG A 107 -36.44 14.94 12.19
CA ARG A 107 -35.28 15.54 12.87
C ARG A 107 -34.16 14.62 13.42
N GLN A 108 -33.47 13.87 12.57
CA GLN A 108 -32.09 13.43 12.86
C GLN A 108 -31.16 14.01 11.77
N LEU A 109 -30.18 14.82 12.18
CA LEU A 109 -29.11 15.29 11.29
C LEU A 109 -28.25 14.07 10.91
N ILE A 110 -28.17 13.75 9.61
CA ILE A 110 -27.26 12.70 9.12
C ILE A 110 -25.87 13.32 9.00
N ILE A 111 -25.00 12.94 9.94
CA ILE A 111 -23.57 13.26 9.90
C ILE A 111 -22.90 12.12 9.15
N LYS A 112 -22.38 12.39 7.95
CA LYS A 112 -21.51 11.45 7.22
C LYS A 112 -20.08 11.94 7.28
N THR A 113 -19.16 11.02 7.44
CA THR A 113 -17.73 11.28 7.33
C THR A 113 -17.25 10.71 6.01
N GLU A 114 -16.54 11.51 5.22
CA GLU A 114 -15.99 11.12 3.92
C GLU A 114 -14.48 11.32 3.93
N ASN A 115 -13.74 10.37 3.38
CA ASN A 115 -12.29 10.49 3.28
C ASN A 115 -11.94 11.64 2.34
N CYS A 116 -10.89 12.40 2.66
CA CYS A 116 -10.39 13.47 1.82
C CYS A 116 -8.89 13.33 1.57
N GLU A 117 -8.42 14.01 0.53
CA GLU A 117 -6.99 14.15 0.28
C GLU A 117 -6.34 14.90 1.44
N SER A 118 -5.23 14.34 1.92
CA SER A 118 -4.40 14.84 3.01
C SER A 118 -3.05 14.13 2.93
N PHE A 119 -1.98 14.85 3.26
CA PHE A 119 -0.63 14.28 3.44
C PHE A 119 -0.65 13.09 4.40
N PHE A 120 -1.49 13.14 5.44
CA PHE A 120 -1.54 12.10 6.47
C PHE A 120 -2.09 10.76 5.99
N ASN A 121 -2.70 10.70 4.80
CA ASN A 121 -3.01 9.43 4.13
C ASN A 121 -1.73 8.64 3.78
N PHE A 122 -0.57 9.29 3.74
CA PHE A 122 0.73 8.63 3.57
C PHE A 122 1.00 7.52 4.59
N PHE A 123 0.49 7.67 5.82
CA PHE A 123 0.66 6.68 6.89
C PHE A 123 -0.41 5.57 6.87
N SER A 124 -1.37 5.64 5.96
CA SER A 124 -2.39 4.61 5.73
C SER A 124 -2.25 4.07 4.31
N PRO A 125 -1.16 3.34 3.99
CA PRO A 125 -0.97 2.82 2.64
C PRO A 125 -2.14 1.89 2.27
N PRO A 126 -2.60 1.94 1.01
CA PRO A 126 -3.53 0.92 0.52
C PRO A 126 -2.88 -0.46 0.70
N GLN A 127 -3.67 -1.44 1.13
CA GLN A 127 -3.22 -2.83 1.10
C GLN A 127 -3.02 -3.22 -0.37
N LEU A 128 -1.90 -3.87 -0.68
CA LEU A 128 -1.74 -4.47 -2.00
C LEU A 128 -2.85 -5.53 -2.15
N PRO A 129 -3.46 -5.67 -3.33
CA PRO A 129 -4.32 -6.82 -3.58
C PRO A 129 -3.49 -8.08 -3.31
N GLU A 130 -4.03 -9.01 -2.52
CA GLU A 130 -3.46 -10.34 -2.38
C GLU A 130 -3.46 -10.93 -3.80
N VAL A 131 -2.28 -11.33 -4.29
CA VAL A 131 -2.21 -12.18 -5.47
C VAL A 131 -2.66 -13.55 -4.99
N ASP A 132 -3.83 -13.99 -5.43
CA ASP A 132 -4.18 -15.41 -5.33
C ASP A 132 -3.17 -16.13 -6.23
N ASP A 133 -2.25 -16.87 -5.61
CA ASP A 133 -1.39 -17.84 -6.29
C ASP A 133 -2.24 -19.07 -6.69
N GLU A 134 -3.33 -18.85 -7.42
CA GLU A 134 -4.08 -19.90 -8.11
C GLU A 134 -3.71 -19.85 -9.60
N ASP A 135 -3.07 -20.92 -10.06
CA ASP A 135 -2.84 -21.38 -11.44
C ASP A 135 -1.36 -21.39 -11.90
N ASP A 136 -0.68 -22.52 -11.65
CA ASP A 136 -0.11 -23.38 -12.71
C ASP A 136 0.60 -24.59 -12.09
N ASP A 137 -0.16 -25.66 -11.83
CA ASP A 137 0.37 -27.03 -11.75
C ASP A 137 -0.37 -27.87 -12.83
N ASP A 138 0.35 -28.18 -13.92
CA ASP A 138 0.35 -29.39 -14.76
C ASP A 138 -0.98 -29.82 -15.46
N ASP A 139 -1.07 -30.16 -16.76
CA ASP A 139 -0.18 -30.92 -17.65
C ASP A 139 -0.50 -30.59 -19.14
N ASP A 140 0.51 -30.19 -19.92
CA ASP A 140 0.50 -30.34 -21.39
C ASP A 140 1.13 -31.71 -21.73
N ASP A 141 0.34 -32.79 -21.78
CA ASP A 141 0.76 -34.10 -22.32
C ASP A 141 0.35 -34.25 -23.79
N ASP A 142 1.33 -33.99 -24.65
CA ASP A 142 1.58 -34.42 -26.03
C ASP A 142 0.43 -34.94 -26.93
N ASN A 143 0.22 -34.21 -28.03
CA ASN A 143 -0.60 -34.59 -29.18
C ASN A 143 0.20 -35.42 -30.23
N ILE A 144 -0.18 -36.70 -30.38
CA ILE A 144 -0.35 -37.49 -31.64
C ILE A 144 0.84 -37.59 -32.65
N ASP A 145 1.34 -38.82 -32.93
CA ASP A 145 0.89 -39.65 -34.08
C ASP A 145 1.70 -40.96 -34.24
N GLY A 146 1.07 -42.06 -34.68
CA GLY A 146 1.81 -43.30 -34.96
C GLY A 146 1.02 -44.58 -35.27
N PHE A 147 0.25 -44.54 -36.35
CA PHE A 147 -0.42 -45.65 -37.06
C PHE A 147 0.16 -47.08 -36.91
N ALA A 148 -0.73 -48.05 -36.74
CA ALA A 148 -0.47 -49.49 -36.71
C ALA A 148 0.06 -50.08 -38.04
N VAL A 149 1.05 -50.99 -37.98
CA VAL A 149 1.18 -52.14 -38.92
C VAL A 149 1.83 -53.36 -38.22
N ARG A 150 1.07 -54.46 -38.21
CA ARG A 150 1.46 -55.89 -38.19
C ARG A 150 2.94 -56.19 -38.53
N ASN A 151 3.58 -57.05 -37.73
CA ASN A 151 4.06 -58.38 -38.15
C ASN A 151 4.87 -59.05 -37.03
N GLY A 152 4.27 -60.05 -36.38
CA GLY A 152 5.04 -61.10 -35.73
C GLY A 152 5.52 -62.10 -36.76
N MET A 153 6.83 -62.38 -36.79
CA MET A 153 7.36 -63.59 -37.40
C MET A 153 8.68 -63.98 -36.73
N HIS A 154 8.61 -65.08 -35.97
CA HIS A 154 9.58 -66.16 -35.81
C HIS A 154 11.09 -65.88 -35.90
N SER A 155 11.77 -66.25 -34.79
CA SER A 155 12.89 -67.20 -34.72
C SER A 155 14.05 -67.06 -35.71
N CYS A 156 15.22 -66.76 -35.15
CA CYS A 156 16.48 -67.42 -35.49
C CYS A 156 17.37 -67.48 -34.23
N TYR A 157 17.64 -68.72 -33.81
CA TYR A 157 18.49 -69.22 -32.70
C TYR A 157 17.95 -69.16 -31.27
#